data_AF-A0A5P9PAP8-F1
#
_entry.id   AF-A0A5P9PAP8-F1
#
_cell.length_a   1.000
_cell.length_b   1.000
_cell.length_c   1.000
_cell.angle_alpha   90.00
_cell.angle_beta   90.00
_cell.angle_gamma   90.00
#
_symmetry.space_group_name_H-M   'P 1'
#
loop_
_entity.id
_entity.type
_entity.pdbx_description
1 polymer ?
#
loop_
_entity_poly.entity_id
_entity_poly.type
_entity_poly.pdbx_seq_one_letter_code
_entity_poly.pdbx_strand_id
1 'polypeptide(L)'
;MSDEEEAWSLTDSWDYGDEPAAAPQPETNAAPVTVTGTRVRLAPDWRERIDPRSLHTEVVTAANQAAAEAALRGTGPVREPVRPDPATDPITPADALRLLDSVRADLDAFARQVAAFDNRPEWVDSDGGHVSGSTAHGAVREFEIDAKWARSAPNAEIEAELTDVLTRLRDKDDPSALIAGPRTPAVAELRALTADPQALLRRVGLLPSKGPSA
;
A
#
# COMPACT_ATOMS: atom_id res chain seq x y z
N MET A 1 39.03 -70.31 -7.57
CA MET A 1 37.90 -71.01 -8.23
C MET A 1 36.68 -70.16 -7.99
N SER A 2 36.04 -69.49 -8.93
CA SER A 2 36.22 -69.14 -10.35
C SER A 2 35.21 -68.00 -10.51
N ASP A 3 35.64 -66.80 -10.89
CA ASP A 3 35.59 -66.25 -12.25
C ASP A 3 34.17 -66.09 -12.82
N GLU A 4 34.03 -65.03 -13.63
CA GLU A 4 32.90 -64.61 -14.48
C GLU A 4 31.95 -63.61 -13.78
N GLU A 5 32.20 -62.29 -13.82
CA GLU A 5 32.08 -61.36 -14.97
C GLU A 5 30.78 -61.56 -15.76
N GLU A 6 29.75 -60.76 -15.46
CA GLU A 6 28.73 -60.43 -16.46
C GLU A 6 28.29 -58.96 -16.34
N ALA A 7 28.94 -58.17 -17.22
CA ALA A 7 28.35 -57.18 -18.10
C ALA A 7 27.24 -56.26 -17.54
N TRP A 8 27.66 -55.03 -17.27
CA TRP A 8 26.84 -53.84 -17.33
C TRP A 8 26.22 -53.68 -18.73
N SER A 9 24.93 -54.01 -18.91
CA SER A 9 24.14 -53.51 -20.04
C SER A 9 23.30 -52.32 -19.60
N LEU A 10 23.92 -51.15 -19.69
CA LEU A 10 23.30 -49.84 -19.60
C LEU A 10 22.50 -49.59 -20.90
N THR A 11 21.29 -50.10 -20.99
CA THR A 11 20.32 -49.63 -22.00
C THR A 11 19.34 -48.70 -21.32
N ASP A 12 19.74 -47.43 -21.38
CA ASP A 12 18.96 -46.24 -21.14
C ASP A 12 17.77 -46.22 -22.12
N SER A 13 16.59 -46.59 -21.64
CA SER A 13 15.33 -46.43 -22.37
C SER A 13 14.32 -45.89 -21.38
N TRP A 14 14.43 -44.59 -21.12
CA TRP A 14 13.37 -43.83 -20.48
C TRP A 14 12.24 -43.71 -21.49
N ASP A 15 11.30 -44.64 -21.37
CA ASP A 15 9.96 -44.53 -21.90
C ASP A 15 9.32 -43.28 -21.27
N TYR A 16 9.44 -42.15 -21.97
CA TYR A 16 8.69 -40.93 -21.70
C TYR A 16 7.23 -41.24 -22.06
N GLY A 17 6.56 -41.95 -21.16
CA GLY A 17 5.11 -42.09 -21.21
C GLY A 17 4.52 -40.69 -21.21
N ASP A 18 3.70 -40.44 -22.23
CA ASP A 18 2.79 -39.31 -22.35
C ASP A 18 2.29 -38.88 -20.96
N GLU A 19 2.87 -37.81 -20.43
CA GLU A 19 2.37 -37.15 -19.24
C GLU A 19 1.02 -36.57 -19.66
N PRO A 20 -0.13 -37.10 -19.19
CA PRO A 20 -1.42 -36.59 -19.63
C PRO A 20 -1.45 -35.12 -19.24
N ALA A 21 -1.57 -34.25 -20.25
CA ALA A 21 -1.69 -32.81 -20.08
C ALA A 21 -2.63 -32.55 -18.89
N ALA A 22 -2.07 -31.96 -17.83
CA ALA A 22 -2.79 -31.71 -16.60
C ALA A 22 -4.14 -31.08 -16.96
N ALA A 23 -5.23 -31.81 -16.69
CA ALA A 23 -6.56 -31.31 -16.95
C ALA A 23 -6.70 -29.94 -16.25
N PRO A 24 -7.27 -28.92 -16.91
CA PRO A 24 -7.50 -27.63 -16.26
C PRO A 24 -8.30 -27.89 -14.98
N GLN A 25 -7.69 -27.59 -13.83
CA GLN A 25 -8.34 -27.68 -12.54
C GLN A 25 -9.61 -26.81 -12.63
N PRO A 26 -10.79 -27.33 -12.25
CA PRO A 26 -12.01 -26.54 -12.34
C PRO A 26 -11.85 -25.30 -11.43
N GLU A 27 -12.17 -24.13 -11.96
CA GLU A 27 -12.01 -22.80 -11.33
C GLU A 27 -12.88 -22.59 -10.06
N THR A 28 -13.40 -23.68 -9.48
CA THR A 28 -14.45 -23.75 -8.45
C THR A 28 -14.04 -23.20 -7.08
N ASN A 29 -12.83 -22.64 -6.94
CA ASN A 29 -12.34 -22.04 -5.69
C ASN A 29 -11.98 -20.55 -5.80
N ALA A 30 -12.19 -19.90 -6.95
CA ALA A 30 -11.97 -18.46 -7.08
C ALA A 30 -12.93 -17.69 -6.17
N ALA A 31 -12.50 -16.63 -5.48
CA ALA A 31 -13.39 -15.79 -4.68
C ALA A 31 -14.53 -15.19 -5.54
N PRO A 32 -15.75 -15.02 -5.01
CA PRO A 32 -16.88 -14.49 -5.79
C PRO A 32 -16.63 -13.05 -6.28
N VAL A 33 -15.83 -12.28 -5.54
CA VAL A 33 -15.37 -10.94 -5.90
C VAL A 33 -13.85 -10.89 -5.76
N THR A 34 -13.17 -10.31 -6.74
CA THR A 34 -11.73 -10.02 -6.68
C THR A 34 -11.49 -8.55 -6.98
N VAL A 35 -10.61 -7.90 -6.21
CA VAL A 35 -10.18 -6.51 -6.42
C VAL A 35 -8.68 -6.47 -6.66
N THR A 36 -8.25 -5.76 -7.70
CA THR A 36 -6.81 -5.54 -7.99
C THR A 36 -6.57 -4.05 -8.24
N GLY A 37 -5.89 -3.39 -7.30
CA GLY A 37 -5.86 -1.93 -7.28
C GLY A 37 -7.26 -1.39 -6.99
N THR A 38 -7.90 -0.76 -7.98
CA THR A 38 -9.30 -0.31 -7.92
C THR A 38 -10.22 -1.10 -8.85
N ARG A 39 -9.68 -2.03 -9.64
CA ARG A 39 -10.47 -2.81 -10.59
C ARG A 39 -11.18 -3.95 -9.89
N VAL A 40 -12.49 -4.06 -10.13
CA VAL A 40 -13.33 -5.15 -9.62
C VAL A 40 -13.59 -6.20 -10.70
N ARG A 41 -13.61 -7.46 -10.29
CA ARG A 41 -14.01 -8.62 -11.08
C ARG A 41 -14.94 -9.52 -10.29
N LEU A 42 -16.02 -9.96 -10.93
CA LEU A 42 -16.97 -10.91 -10.37
C LEU A 42 -16.73 -12.27 -11.00
N ALA A 43 -16.79 -13.34 -10.20
CA ALA A 43 -16.81 -14.69 -10.73
C ALA A 43 -18.06 -14.87 -11.64
N PRO A 44 -18.00 -15.59 -12.77
CA PRO A 44 -19.15 -15.73 -13.67
C PRO A 44 -20.42 -16.25 -12.97
N ASP A 45 -20.24 -17.10 -11.97
CA ASP A 45 -21.26 -17.79 -11.18
C ASP A 45 -21.54 -17.13 -9.82
N TRP A 46 -21.07 -15.90 -9.59
CA TRP A 46 -21.15 -15.26 -8.26
C TRP A 46 -22.57 -15.24 -7.68
N ARG A 47 -23.60 -15.06 -8.52
CA ARG A 47 -25.02 -15.02 -8.09
C ARG A 47 -25.52 -16.35 -7.53
N GLU A 48 -24.91 -17.45 -7.91
CA GLU A 48 -25.23 -18.79 -7.41
C GLU A 48 -24.52 -19.05 -6.07
N ARG A 49 -23.47 -18.28 -5.77
CA ARG A 49 -22.59 -18.47 -4.62
C ARG A 49 -22.90 -17.53 -3.47
N ILE A 50 -23.36 -16.31 -3.75
CA ILE A 50 -23.71 -15.30 -2.74
C ILE A 50 -25.07 -14.65 -3.07
N ASP A 51 -25.84 -14.24 -2.04
CA ASP A 51 -27.05 -13.41 -2.26
C ASP A 51 -26.59 -12.05 -2.83
N PRO A 52 -27.18 -11.54 -3.93
CA PRO A 52 -26.94 -10.20 -4.44
C PRO A 52 -27.03 -9.08 -3.39
N ARG A 53 -27.83 -9.26 -2.33
CA ARG A 53 -27.89 -8.32 -1.21
C ARG A 53 -26.61 -8.28 -0.37
N SER A 54 -25.82 -9.34 -0.38
CA SER A 54 -24.55 -9.46 0.35
C SER A 54 -23.33 -9.07 -0.49
N LEU A 55 -23.52 -8.73 -1.78
CA LEU A 55 -22.43 -8.34 -2.68
C LEU A 55 -21.59 -7.19 -2.11
N HIS A 56 -22.23 -6.22 -1.43
CA HIS A 56 -21.54 -5.09 -0.81
C HIS A 56 -20.49 -5.54 0.21
N THR A 57 -20.79 -6.55 1.04
CA THR A 57 -19.87 -7.07 2.05
C THR A 57 -18.64 -7.72 1.41
N GLU A 58 -18.84 -8.48 0.33
CA GLU A 58 -17.77 -9.13 -0.42
C GLU A 58 -16.87 -8.10 -1.10
N VAL A 59 -17.44 -7.04 -1.67
CA VAL A 59 -16.69 -5.93 -2.26
C VAL A 59 -15.85 -5.21 -1.21
N VAL A 60 -16.43 -4.86 -0.06
CA VAL A 60 -15.70 -4.19 1.05
C VAL A 60 -14.54 -5.06 1.52
N THR A 61 -14.78 -6.37 1.68
CA THR A 61 -13.75 -7.32 2.12
C THR A 61 -12.61 -7.42 1.11
N ALA A 62 -12.94 -7.63 -0.17
CA ALA A 62 -11.96 -7.74 -1.24
C ALA A 62 -11.17 -6.43 -1.46
N ALA A 63 -11.83 -5.27 -1.36
CA ALA A 63 -11.19 -3.96 -1.48
C ALA A 63 -10.18 -3.71 -0.35
N ASN A 64 -10.57 -4.00 0.90
CA ASN A 64 -9.68 -3.85 2.05
C ASN A 64 -8.52 -4.85 2.03
N GLN A 65 -8.74 -6.08 1.55
CA GLN A 65 -7.65 -7.04 1.32
C GLN A 65 -6.66 -6.52 0.26
N ALA A 66 -7.17 -6.03 -0.88
CA ALA A 66 -6.33 -5.49 -1.94
C ALA A 66 -5.52 -4.26 -1.47
N ALA A 67 -6.12 -3.39 -0.65
CA ALA A 67 -5.43 -2.26 -0.03
C ALA A 67 -4.31 -2.71 0.92
N ALA A 68 -4.57 -3.71 1.77
CA ALA A 68 -3.56 -4.28 2.66
C ALA A 68 -2.39 -4.91 1.87
N GLU A 69 -2.68 -5.67 0.81
CA GLU A 69 -1.67 -6.25 -0.08
C GLU A 69 -0.87 -5.18 -0.83
N ALA A 70 -1.49 -4.07 -1.21
CA ALA A 70 -0.80 -2.93 -1.81
C ALA A 70 0.13 -2.24 -0.81
N ALA A 71 -0.31 -2.05 0.44
CA ALA A 71 0.51 -1.47 1.50
C ALA A 71 1.76 -2.32 1.80
N LEU A 72 1.60 -3.65 1.86
CA LEU A 72 2.71 -4.59 2.05
C LEU A 72 3.70 -4.58 0.88
N ARG A 73 3.25 -4.30 -0.34
CA ARG A 73 4.12 -4.13 -1.52
C ARG A 73 4.78 -2.75 -1.57
N GLY A 74 4.11 -1.73 -1.04
CA GLY A 74 4.55 -0.33 -1.01
C GLY A 74 5.68 -0.04 -0.02
N THR A 75 5.95 -0.93 0.94
CA THR A 75 7.09 -0.85 1.87
C THR A 75 8.44 -1.22 1.21
N GLY A 76 8.68 -0.72 -0.01
CA GLY A 76 10.02 -0.68 -0.61
C GLY A 76 10.95 0.28 0.15
N PRO A 77 12.29 0.20 -0.05
CA PRO A 77 13.25 0.99 0.72
C PRO A 77 12.89 2.47 0.63
N VAL A 78 12.71 3.09 1.80
CA VAL A 78 12.50 4.53 1.94
C VAL A 78 13.56 5.21 1.10
N ARG A 79 13.12 5.90 0.04
CA ARG A 79 14.02 6.69 -0.80
C ARG A 79 14.61 7.73 0.13
N GLU A 80 15.88 7.53 0.50
CA GLU A 80 16.58 8.39 1.43
C GLU A 80 16.42 9.83 0.91
N PRO A 81 15.84 10.75 1.70
CA PRO A 81 15.72 12.13 1.28
C PRO A 81 17.11 12.60 0.90
N VAL A 82 17.23 13.32 -0.22
CA VAL A 82 18.46 14.03 -0.58
C VAL A 82 18.91 14.78 0.68
N ARG A 83 20.03 14.36 1.29
CA ARG A 83 20.58 15.06 2.45
C ARG A 83 20.80 16.50 2.00
N PRO A 84 20.16 17.50 2.61
CA PRO A 84 20.67 18.85 2.48
C PRO A 84 22.13 18.82 2.94
N ASP A 85 23.01 19.46 2.17
CA ASP A 85 24.41 19.59 2.55
C ASP A 85 24.44 20.20 3.97
N PRO A 86 25.08 19.55 4.96
CA PRO A 86 25.04 20.05 6.32
C PRO A 86 25.67 21.44 6.32
N ALA A 87 24.88 22.45 6.68
CA ALA A 87 25.40 23.79 6.90
C ALA A 87 26.58 23.69 7.89
N THR A 88 27.77 24.07 7.43
CA THR A 88 29.03 23.97 8.16
C THR A 88 29.13 24.93 9.34
N ASP A 89 28.15 25.83 9.49
CA ASP A 89 28.18 26.86 10.52
C ASP A 89 27.90 26.27 11.92
N PRO A 90 28.63 26.76 12.96
CA PRO A 90 28.39 26.38 14.34
C PRO A 90 26.95 26.68 14.74
N ILE A 91 26.29 25.74 15.42
CA ILE A 91 24.99 26.00 16.03
C ILE A 91 25.25 26.66 17.39
N THR A 92 24.78 27.89 17.54
CA THR A 92 24.78 28.52 18.86
C THR A 92 23.65 27.94 19.73
N PRO A 93 23.71 28.07 21.06
CA PRO A 93 22.58 27.71 21.94
C PRO A 93 21.27 28.42 21.55
N ALA A 94 21.35 29.65 21.04
CA ALA A 94 20.18 30.39 20.55
C ALA A 94 19.60 29.78 19.26
N ASP A 95 20.45 29.25 18.37
CA ASP A 95 20.00 28.55 17.16
C ASP A 95 19.33 27.22 17.49
N ALA A 96 19.85 26.49 18.47
CA ALA A 96 19.24 25.24 18.93
C ALA A 96 17.84 25.48 19.52
N LEU A 97 17.67 26.53 20.34
CA LEU A 97 16.37 26.89 20.90
C LEU A 97 15.37 27.32 19.81
N ARG A 98 15.82 28.15 18.87
CA ARG A 98 15.01 28.57 17.71
C ARG A 98 14.58 27.39 16.84
N LEU A 99 15.45 26.41 16.65
CA LEU A 99 15.13 25.18 15.91
C LEU A 99 14.07 24.35 16.65
N LEU A 100 14.21 24.17 17.97
CA LEU A 100 13.24 23.43 18.78
C LEU A 100 11.86 24.10 18.79
N ASP A 101 11.80 25.42 18.88
CA ASP A 101 10.55 26.18 18.79
C ASP A 101 9.90 26.02 17.42
N SER A 102 10.69 26.02 16.34
CA SER A 102 10.20 25.80 14.98
C SER A 102 9.63 24.38 14.80
N VAL A 103 10.34 23.37 15.30
CA VAL A 103 9.84 21.97 15.28
C VAL A 103 8.55 21.84 16.09
N ARG A 104 8.46 22.47 17.26
CA ARG A 104 7.24 22.44 18.08
C ARG A 104 6.06 23.09 17.35
N ALA A 105 6.27 24.24 16.72
CA ALA A 105 5.25 24.91 15.93
C ALA A 105 4.77 24.04 14.75
N ASP A 106 5.70 23.35 14.08
CA ASP A 106 5.39 22.43 12.99
C ASP A 106 4.61 21.20 13.47
N LEU A 107 4.97 20.64 14.63
CA LEU A 107 4.24 19.53 15.25
C LEU A 107 2.83 19.96 15.69
N ASP A 108 2.66 21.15 16.27
CA ASP A 108 1.35 21.68 16.63
C ASP A 108 0.48 21.94 15.39
N ALA A 109 1.08 22.43 14.30
CA ALA A 109 0.40 22.61 13.02
C ALA A 109 -0.03 21.27 12.42
N PHE A 110 0.87 20.27 12.44
CA PHE A 110 0.55 18.92 11.99
C PHE A 110 -0.52 18.26 12.86
N ALA A 111 -0.47 18.40 14.18
CA ALA A 111 -1.50 17.90 15.08
C ALA A 111 -2.86 18.54 14.82
N ARG A 112 -2.90 19.85 14.52
CA ARG A 112 -4.13 20.53 14.06
C ARG A 112 -4.61 20.01 12.72
N GLN A 113 -3.72 19.73 11.77
CA GLN A 113 -4.07 19.15 10.47
C GLN A 113 -4.66 17.74 10.63
N VAL A 114 -4.08 16.92 11.51
CA VAL A 114 -4.60 15.58 11.85
C VAL A 114 -5.95 15.68 12.56
N ALA A 115 -6.10 16.60 13.52
CA ALA A 115 -7.36 16.80 14.24
C ALA A 115 -8.47 17.43 13.38
N ALA A 116 -8.09 18.23 12.38
CA ALA A 116 -9.00 18.80 11.39
C ALA A 116 -9.32 17.83 10.24
N PHE A 117 -8.61 16.69 10.17
CA PHE A 117 -8.97 15.61 9.26
C PHE A 117 -10.30 15.02 9.74
N ASP A 118 -11.37 15.51 9.13
CA ASP A 118 -12.73 15.20 9.50
C ASP A 118 -13.00 13.71 9.25
N ASN A 119 -13.34 12.98 10.30
CA ASN A 119 -13.49 11.53 10.25
C ASN A 119 -14.87 11.08 9.75
N ARG A 120 -15.58 12.00 9.07
CA ARG A 120 -16.88 11.71 8.49
C ARG A 120 -16.66 10.87 7.24
N PRO A 121 -17.37 9.73 7.10
CA PRO A 121 -17.30 8.93 5.88
C PRO A 121 -17.69 9.82 4.70
N GLU A 122 -16.76 10.00 3.77
CA GLU A 122 -17.07 10.71 2.55
C GLU A 122 -17.67 9.72 1.55
N TRP A 123 -18.88 10.03 1.09
CA TRP A 123 -19.58 9.22 0.12
C TRP A 123 -19.24 9.64 -1.31
N VAL A 124 -19.19 8.66 -2.20
CA VAL A 124 -19.16 8.85 -3.65
C VAL A 124 -20.15 7.91 -4.31
N ASP A 125 -20.78 8.41 -5.37
CA ASP A 125 -21.72 7.64 -6.19
C ASP A 125 -21.07 7.26 -7.52
N SER A 126 -21.44 6.09 -8.05
CA SER A 126 -21.15 5.70 -9.42
C SER A 126 -21.89 6.60 -10.40
N ASP A 127 -21.37 6.73 -11.62
CA ASP A 127 -22.08 7.48 -12.69
C ASP A 127 -23.44 6.86 -13.06
N GLY A 128 -23.59 5.54 -12.88
CA GLY A 128 -24.86 4.85 -13.10
C GLY A 128 -25.88 5.07 -11.99
N GLY A 129 -25.45 5.52 -10.81
CA GLY A 129 -26.31 5.80 -9.66
C GLY A 129 -26.82 4.56 -8.92
N HIS A 130 -26.31 3.36 -9.23
CA HIS A 130 -26.73 2.12 -8.56
C HIS A 130 -25.79 1.70 -7.43
N VAL A 131 -24.60 2.28 -7.38
CA VAL A 131 -23.56 1.96 -6.40
C VAL A 131 -23.09 3.25 -5.75
N SER A 132 -23.01 3.24 -4.43
CA SER A 132 -22.31 4.26 -3.68
C SER A 132 -21.35 3.61 -2.70
N GLY A 133 -20.33 4.34 -2.28
CA GLY A 133 -19.37 3.84 -1.29
C GLY A 133 -18.78 4.96 -0.47
N SER A 134 -18.21 4.58 0.67
CA SER A 134 -17.48 5.49 1.55
C SER A 134 -16.15 4.92 2.00
N THR A 135 -15.22 5.82 2.26
CA THR A 135 -13.88 5.51 2.73
C THR A 135 -13.55 6.32 3.98
N ALA A 136 -12.67 5.77 4.80
CA ALA A 136 -12.04 6.51 5.90
C ALA A 136 -10.63 5.96 6.13
N HIS A 137 -9.63 6.85 6.04
CA HIS A 137 -8.21 6.54 6.26
C HIS A 137 -7.63 5.49 5.29
N GLY A 138 -7.98 5.59 4.01
CA GLY A 138 -7.54 4.67 2.96
C GLY A 138 -8.20 3.28 3.02
N ALA A 139 -9.20 3.09 3.90
CA ALA A 139 -9.96 1.87 4.02
C ALA A 139 -11.42 2.10 3.64
N VAL A 140 -11.95 1.20 2.80
CA VAL A 140 -13.36 1.20 2.44
C VAL A 140 -14.17 0.83 3.66
N ARG A 141 -15.13 1.68 4.02
CA ARG A 141 -16.01 1.49 5.18
C ARG A 141 -17.32 0.84 4.80
N GLU A 142 -17.97 1.37 3.77
CA GLU A 142 -19.31 0.97 3.40
C GLU A 142 -19.50 1.04 1.88
N PHE A 143 -20.38 0.17 1.38
CA PHE A 143 -20.88 0.19 0.02
C PHE A 143 -22.39 0.00 0.08
N GLU A 144 -23.12 0.81 -0.67
CA GLU A 144 -24.52 0.55 -0.97
C GLU A 144 -24.63 0.15 -2.44
N ILE A 145 -25.39 -0.90 -2.70
CA ILE A 145 -25.62 -1.43 -4.03
C ILE A 145 -27.12 -1.65 -4.17
N ASP A 146 -27.73 -1.10 -5.23
CA ASP A 146 -29.13 -1.43 -5.55
C ASP A 146 -29.24 -2.91 -5.88
N ALA A 147 -29.74 -3.68 -4.92
CA ALA A 147 -29.89 -5.13 -5.03
C ALA A 147 -30.87 -5.55 -6.13
N LYS A 148 -31.84 -4.70 -6.52
CA LYS A 148 -32.75 -5.02 -7.63
C LYS A 148 -32.01 -4.95 -8.96
N TRP A 149 -31.21 -3.90 -9.15
CA TRP A 149 -30.35 -3.75 -10.32
C TRP A 149 -29.29 -4.85 -10.38
N ALA A 150 -28.56 -5.10 -9.29
CA ALA A 150 -27.48 -6.10 -9.26
C ALA A 150 -27.94 -7.54 -9.59
N ARG A 151 -29.22 -7.85 -9.38
CA ARG A 151 -29.82 -9.14 -9.75
C ARG A 151 -29.92 -9.36 -11.25
N SER A 152 -30.22 -8.32 -12.01
CA SER A 152 -30.50 -8.41 -13.45
C SER A 152 -29.41 -7.82 -14.34
N ALA A 153 -28.58 -6.93 -13.81
CA ALA A 153 -27.55 -6.24 -14.59
C ALA A 153 -26.46 -7.21 -15.09
N PRO A 154 -25.91 -7.02 -16.29
CA PRO A 154 -24.75 -7.77 -16.74
C PRO A 154 -23.55 -7.60 -15.80
N ASN A 155 -22.74 -8.65 -15.59
CA ASN A 155 -21.56 -8.57 -14.70
C ASN A 155 -20.62 -7.41 -15.09
N ALA A 156 -20.44 -7.18 -16.40
CA ALA A 156 -19.58 -6.10 -16.89
C ALA A 156 -20.06 -4.71 -16.46
N GLU A 157 -21.37 -4.50 -16.36
CA GLU A 157 -21.97 -3.25 -15.89
C GLU A 157 -21.75 -3.07 -14.38
N ILE A 158 -21.98 -4.14 -13.61
CA ILE A 158 -21.75 -4.13 -12.16
C ILE A 158 -20.27 -3.87 -11.83
N GLU A 159 -19.36 -4.57 -12.51
CA GLU A 159 -17.92 -4.37 -12.35
C GLU A 159 -17.48 -2.95 -12.70
N ALA A 160 -18.08 -2.35 -13.74
CA ALA A 160 -17.76 -0.99 -14.15
C ALA A 160 -18.16 0.02 -13.06
N GLU A 161 -19.38 -0.07 -12.51
CA GLU A 161 -19.83 0.84 -11.45
C GLU A 161 -19.06 0.66 -10.14
N LEU A 162 -18.77 -0.58 -9.74
CA LEU A 162 -17.95 -0.84 -8.55
C LEU A 162 -16.51 -0.31 -8.72
N THR A 163 -15.93 -0.48 -9.92
CA THR A 163 -14.59 0.04 -10.24
C THR A 163 -14.56 1.57 -10.26
N ASP A 164 -15.62 2.20 -10.76
CA ASP A 164 -15.78 3.65 -10.78
C ASP A 164 -15.78 4.22 -9.34
N VAL A 165 -16.63 3.67 -8.46
CA VAL A 165 -16.70 4.07 -7.05
C VAL A 165 -15.36 3.87 -6.35
N LEU A 166 -14.73 2.69 -6.48
CA LEU A 166 -13.41 2.46 -5.86
C LEU A 166 -12.33 3.40 -6.37
N THR A 167 -12.37 3.76 -7.66
CA THR A 167 -11.41 4.72 -8.23
C THR A 167 -11.63 6.11 -7.66
N ARG A 168 -12.87 6.57 -7.58
CA ARG A 168 -13.23 7.88 -6.96
C ARG A 168 -12.87 7.94 -5.48
N LEU A 169 -13.15 6.87 -4.73
CA LEU A 169 -12.78 6.79 -3.32
C LEU A 169 -11.26 6.91 -3.15
N ARG A 170 -10.47 6.20 -3.96
CA ARG A 170 -9.01 6.30 -3.91
C ARG A 170 -8.50 7.69 -4.27
N ASP A 171 -9.10 8.33 -5.27
CA ASP A 171 -8.67 9.66 -5.72
C ASP A 171 -9.02 10.76 -4.69
N LYS A 172 -10.07 10.56 -3.88
CA LYS A 172 -10.44 11.46 -2.78
C LYS A 172 -9.63 11.23 -1.50
N ASP A 173 -9.36 9.97 -1.16
CA ASP A 173 -8.71 9.59 0.09
C ASP A 173 -7.19 9.52 -0.07
N ASP A 174 -6.56 10.59 -0.60
CA ASP A 174 -5.10 10.67 -0.71
C ASP A 174 -4.48 10.83 0.68
N PRO A 175 -3.98 9.75 1.32
CA PRO A 175 -3.43 9.82 2.66
C PRO A 175 -1.94 10.19 2.60
N SER A 176 -1.38 10.42 1.41
CA SER A 176 0.05 10.65 1.19
C SER A 176 0.55 11.87 1.94
N ALA A 177 -0.32 12.87 2.16
CA ALA A 177 0.00 14.06 2.94
C ALA A 177 0.14 13.76 4.45
N LEU A 178 -0.64 12.81 4.99
CA LEU A 178 -0.59 12.43 6.41
C LEU A 178 0.48 11.38 6.71
N ILE A 179 0.61 10.37 5.85
CA ILE A 179 1.59 9.28 5.99
C ILE A 179 3.03 9.81 5.87
N ALA A 180 3.24 10.86 5.07
CA ALA A 180 4.55 11.48 4.91
C ALA A 180 5.04 12.26 6.15
N GLY A 181 4.15 12.58 7.10
CA GLY A 181 4.44 13.47 8.22
C GLY A 181 4.77 14.91 7.80
N PRO A 182 5.04 15.81 8.77
CA PRO A 182 5.45 17.17 8.46
C PRO A 182 6.79 17.18 7.71
N ARG A 183 6.79 17.63 6.45
CA ARG A 183 7.98 17.74 5.59
C ARG A 183 8.65 19.13 5.66
N THR A 184 8.64 19.74 6.83
CA THR A 184 9.19 21.09 6.99
C THR A 184 10.72 21.06 7.10
N PRO A 185 11.41 22.15 6.70
CA PRO A 185 12.86 22.24 6.80
C PRO A 185 13.40 22.02 8.22
N ALA A 186 12.67 22.43 9.26
CA ALA A 186 13.08 22.25 10.66
C ALA A 186 13.05 20.77 11.09
N VAL A 187 12.04 20.00 10.67
CA VAL A 187 11.96 18.55 10.91
C VAL A 187 13.04 17.81 10.12
N ALA A 188 13.33 18.25 8.89
CA ALA A 188 14.43 17.71 8.09
C ALA A 188 15.80 18.00 8.74
N GLU A 189 16.00 19.21 9.25
CA GLU A 189 17.23 19.60 9.97
C GLU A 189 17.38 18.81 11.28
N LEU A 190 16.33 18.65 12.08
CA LEU A 190 16.36 17.81 13.29
C LEU A 190 16.69 16.34 12.98
N ARG A 191 16.11 15.78 11.91
CA ARG A 191 16.43 14.41 11.46
C ARG A 191 17.88 14.30 10.98
N ALA A 192 18.38 15.28 10.24
CA ALA A 192 19.78 15.31 9.80
C ALA A 192 20.74 15.40 11.00
N LEU A 193 20.40 16.19 12.02
CA LEU A 193 21.17 16.34 13.25
C LEU A 193 21.19 15.06 14.12
N THR A 194 20.12 14.28 14.12
CA THR A 194 20.04 13.00 14.85
C THR A 194 20.64 11.82 14.07
N ALA A 195 20.64 11.87 12.73
CA ALA A 195 21.23 10.85 11.87
C ALA A 195 22.77 10.87 11.89
N ASP A 196 23.40 12.00 12.24
CA ASP A 196 24.84 12.09 12.48
C ASP A 196 25.15 12.78 13.83
N PRO A 197 25.11 12.01 14.93
CA PRO A 197 25.39 12.54 16.27
C PRO A 197 26.78 13.16 16.39
N GLN A 198 27.77 12.71 15.61
CA GLN A 198 29.11 13.26 15.65
C GLN A 198 29.20 14.62 14.94
N ALA A 199 28.50 14.80 13.82
CA ALA A 199 28.39 16.11 13.17
C ALA A 199 27.68 17.12 14.09
N LEU A 200 26.63 16.70 14.80
CA LEU A 200 25.99 17.53 15.83
C LEU A 200 26.99 17.95 16.91
N LEU A 201 27.69 16.99 17.51
CA LEU A 201 28.67 17.25 18.57
C LEU A 201 29.79 18.20 18.11
N ARG A 202 30.21 18.13 16.84
CA ARG A 202 31.15 19.11 16.25
C ARG A 202 30.53 20.50 16.11
N ARG A 203 29.26 20.60 15.68
CA ARG A 203 28.56 21.89 15.50
C ARG A 203 28.25 22.60 16.82
N VAL A 204 28.04 21.86 17.91
CA VAL A 204 27.85 22.44 19.26
C VAL A 204 29.16 22.66 20.02
N GLY A 205 30.31 22.43 19.37
CA GLY A 205 31.64 22.67 19.96
C GLY A 205 32.10 21.61 20.99
N LEU A 206 31.45 20.45 21.04
CA LEU A 206 31.79 19.33 21.94
C LEU A 206 32.81 18.36 21.32
N LEU A 207 33.01 18.41 20.00
CA LEU A 207 34.07 17.69 19.29
C LEU A 207 34.85 18.66 18.38
N PRO A 208 36.16 18.45 18.18
CA PRO A 208 36.94 19.25 17.25
C PRO A 208 36.40 19.11 15.82
N SER A 209 36.25 20.24 15.13
CA SER A 209 35.94 20.26 13.70
C SER A 209 37.11 19.62 12.94
N LYS A 210 36.82 18.77 11.96
CA LYS A 210 37.85 18.17 11.11
C LYS A 210 38.45 19.31 10.27
N GLY A 211 39.56 19.86 10.74
CA GLY A 211 40.33 20.85 9.99
C GLY A 211 40.78 20.28 8.65
N PRO A 212 40.98 21.12 7.62
CA PRO A 212 41.47 20.64 6.33
C PRO A 212 42.81 19.92 6.54
N SER A 213 42.89 18.66 6.10
CA SER A 213 44.17 17.97 5.96
C SER A 213 45.02 18.76 4.96
N ALA A 214 46.14 19.29 5.45
CA ALA A 214 47.23 19.78 4.64
C ALA A 214 47.95 18.62 3.92
#